data_AF-C0JKD9-F1
#
_entry.id   AF-C0JKD9-F1
#
_cell.length_a   1.000
_cell.length_b   1.000
_cell.length_c   1.000
_cell.angle_alpha   90.00
_cell.angle_beta   90.00
_cell.angle_gamma   90.00
#
_symmetry.space_group_name_H-M   'P 1'
#
loop_
_entity.id
_entity.type
_entity.pdbx_description
1 polymer ?
#
loop_
_entity_poly.entity_id
_entity_poly.type
_entity_poly.pdbx_seq_one_letter_code
_entity_poly.pdbx_strand_id
1 'polypeptide(L)'
;PLKFGSYAYTRAEVVYEWTREPARSVVVAEDGSRLNQYDLLGQTVDSGIVQSSTGEYVVMTTHFHLKRKIGYFVIQTYLPCIMTVILSQVSFWLNRESVPARTVFGVTTVLTMTTLSISARNSLPKVAYATAMDWFIAVCYAFVFS
;
A
#
# COMPACT_ATOMS: atom_id res chain seq x y z
N PRO A 1 -1.84 -3.37 -15.00
CA PRO A 1 -1.53 -3.06 -16.43
C PRO A 1 -2.82 -3.22 -17.23
N LEU A 2 -3.05 -2.35 -18.21
CA LEU A 2 -4.18 -2.42 -19.12
C LEU A 2 -3.71 -3.12 -20.41
N LYS A 3 -4.43 -4.15 -20.86
CA LYS A 3 -4.06 -4.95 -22.02
C LYS A 3 -5.13 -4.82 -23.10
N PHE A 4 -4.71 -4.58 -24.33
CA PHE A 4 -5.55 -4.51 -25.51
C PHE A 4 -5.10 -5.56 -26.51
N GLY A 5 -6.02 -6.30 -27.10
CA GLY A 5 -5.70 -7.32 -28.09
C GLY A 5 -6.96 -7.85 -28.75
N SER A 6 -6.76 -8.55 -29.85
CA SER A 6 -7.84 -9.27 -30.54
C SER A 6 -8.24 -10.51 -29.74
N TYR A 7 -9.54 -10.78 -29.67
CA TYR A 7 -10.06 -12.02 -29.09
C TYR A 7 -10.12 -13.15 -30.14
N ALA A 8 -10.52 -12.83 -31.37
CA ALA A 8 -10.80 -13.83 -32.41
C ALA A 8 -9.66 -13.95 -33.43
N TYR A 9 -9.15 -12.82 -33.92
CA TYR A 9 -8.15 -12.78 -34.97
C TYR A 9 -6.74 -12.98 -34.44
N THR A 10 -5.99 -13.86 -35.10
CA THR A 10 -4.59 -14.17 -34.77
C THR A 10 -3.64 -13.13 -35.35
N ARG A 11 -2.37 -13.19 -34.97
CA ARG A 11 -1.30 -12.33 -35.49
C ARG A 11 -1.19 -12.32 -37.02
N ALA A 12 -1.55 -13.42 -37.67
CA ALA A 12 -1.53 -13.52 -39.13
C ALA A 12 -2.61 -12.66 -39.80
N GLU A 13 -3.69 -12.34 -39.09
CA GLU A 13 -4.84 -11.59 -39.60
C GLU A 13 -4.81 -10.13 -39.15
N VAL A 14 -4.45 -9.87 -37.89
CA VAL A 14 -4.46 -8.53 -37.30
C VAL A 14 -3.21 -8.30 -36.46
N VAL A 15 -2.52 -7.18 -36.76
CA VAL A 15 -1.39 -6.68 -35.98
C VAL A 15 -1.76 -5.30 -35.42
N TYR A 16 -1.56 -5.12 -34.12
CA TYR A 16 -1.80 -3.84 -33.47
C TYR A 16 -0.48 -3.11 -33.21
N GLU A 17 -0.45 -1.82 -33.54
CA GLU A 17 0.68 -0.94 -33.29
C GLU A 17 0.23 0.37 -32.64
N TRP A 18 1.08 0.94 -31.80
CA TRP A 18 0.85 2.25 -31.19
C TRP A 18 0.92 3.32 -32.28
N THR A 19 -0.18 4.06 -32.49
CA THR A 19 -0.31 5.03 -33.60
C THR A 19 0.69 6.20 -33.50
N ARG A 20 1.14 6.53 -32.28
CA ARG A 20 2.17 7.55 -32.03
C ARG A 20 3.35 6.90 -31.31
N GLU A 21 4.41 7.69 -31.14
CA GLU A 21 5.52 7.31 -30.27
C GLU A 21 5.03 6.77 -28.91
N PRO A 22 5.75 5.81 -28.30
CA PRO A 22 5.35 5.15 -27.07
C PRO A 22 4.88 6.10 -25.96
N ALA A 23 5.54 7.25 -25.82
CA ALA A 23 5.26 8.26 -24.80
C ALA A 23 4.01 9.13 -25.08
N ARG A 24 3.50 9.16 -26.32
CA ARG A 24 2.40 10.03 -26.76
C ARG A 24 1.12 9.28 -27.12
N SER A 25 1.19 7.96 -27.25
CA SER A 25 0.04 7.12 -27.59
C SER A 25 -0.95 6.97 -26.44
N VAL A 26 -0.48 7.05 -25.20
CA VAL A 26 -1.34 7.06 -24.02
C VAL A 26 -1.12 8.38 -23.28
N VAL A 27 -2.16 9.20 -23.24
CA VAL A 27 -2.18 10.46 -22.49
C VAL A 27 -3.11 10.28 -21.31
N VAL A 28 -2.59 10.51 -20.11
CA VAL A 28 -3.42 10.64 -18.92
C VAL A 28 -3.70 12.12 -18.70
N ALA A 29 -4.98 12.47 -18.51
CA ALA A 29 -5.37 13.85 -18.25
C ALA A 29 -4.68 14.35 -16.97
N GLU A 30 -4.06 15.54 -17.05
CA GLU A 30 -3.33 16.17 -15.93
C GLU A 30 -4.22 16.31 -14.68
N ASP A 31 -5.51 16.60 -14.87
CA ASP A 31 -6.51 16.71 -13.79
C ASP A 31 -7.33 15.43 -13.56
N GLY A 32 -7.24 14.44 -14.45
CA GLY A 32 -8.15 13.29 -14.48
C GLY A 32 -7.73 12.13 -13.57
N SER A 33 -6.46 12.08 -13.14
CA SER A 33 -5.95 11.00 -12.28
C SER A 33 -5.83 11.42 -10.81
N ARG A 34 -6.89 12.01 -10.25
CA ARG A 34 -6.97 12.31 -8.81
C ARG A 34 -7.34 11.06 -8.02
N LEU A 35 -6.39 10.13 -7.91
CA LEU A 35 -6.54 8.98 -7.03
C LEU A 35 -6.37 9.44 -5.57
N ASN A 36 -7.34 9.09 -4.71
CA ASN A 36 -7.33 9.49 -3.30
C ASN A 36 -6.18 8.85 -2.51
N GLN A 37 -5.77 7.63 -2.88
CA GLN A 37 -4.76 6.85 -2.16
C GLN A 37 -3.42 6.73 -2.91
N TYR A 38 -3.36 7.16 -4.17
CA TYR A 38 -2.19 7.00 -5.02
C TYR A 38 -1.93 8.28 -5.81
N ASP A 39 -0.68 8.55 -6.13
CA ASP A 39 -0.27 9.47 -7.18
C ASP A 39 0.12 8.66 -8.39
N LEU A 40 -0.40 9.04 -9.55
CA LEU A 40 0.05 8.50 -10.81
C LEU A 40 1.34 9.22 -11.19
N LEU A 41 2.47 8.51 -11.19
CA LEU A 41 3.76 9.05 -11.57
C LEU A 41 3.95 9.11 -13.09
N GLY A 42 3.28 8.23 -13.82
CA GLY A 42 3.37 8.15 -15.27
C GLY A 42 2.94 6.79 -15.80
N GLN A 43 3.16 6.59 -17.10
CA GLN A 43 2.77 5.39 -17.83
C GLN A 43 3.87 4.96 -18.80
N THR A 44 4.01 3.65 -18.97
CA THR A 44 4.84 3.05 -20.01
C THR A 44 3.98 2.17 -20.89
N VAL A 45 4.30 2.11 -22.17
CA VAL A 45 3.60 1.27 -23.13
C VAL A 45 4.55 0.20 -23.65
N ASP A 46 3.97 -0.96 -23.90
CA ASP A 46 4.65 -2.15 -24.37
C ASP A 46 3.77 -2.84 -25.42
N SER A 47 4.38 -3.65 -26.27
CA SER A 47 3.68 -4.49 -27.25
C SER A 47 4.33 -5.86 -27.26
N GLY A 48 3.54 -6.90 -27.03
CA GLY A 48 4.01 -8.27 -26.94
C GLY A 48 3.10 -9.24 -27.67
N ILE A 49 3.62 -10.46 -27.90
CA ILE A 49 2.86 -11.56 -28.47
C ILE A 49 2.50 -12.52 -27.34
N VAL A 50 1.22 -12.88 -27.24
CA VAL A 50 0.72 -13.85 -26.27
C VAL A 50 0.36 -15.13 -27.02
N GLN A 51 0.93 -16.24 -26.57
CA GLN A 51 0.61 -17.57 -27.04
C GLN A 51 -0.61 -18.08 -26.28
N SER A 52 -1.64 -18.50 -27.01
CA SER A 52 -2.82 -19.17 -26.47
C SER A 52 -2.99 -20.54 -27.13
N SER A 53 -3.85 -21.38 -26.58
CA SER A 53 -4.19 -22.68 -27.16
C SER A 53 -4.80 -22.58 -28.57
N THR A 54 -5.35 -21.42 -28.91
CA THR A 54 -5.99 -21.12 -30.20
C THR A 54 -5.08 -20.42 -31.21
N GLY A 55 -3.87 -20.01 -30.82
CA GLY A 55 -2.90 -19.33 -31.71
C GLY A 55 -2.12 -18.20 -31.05
N GLU A 56 -1.33 -17.47 -31.86
CA GLU A 56 -0.58 -16.28 -31.43
C GLU A 56 -1.41 -15.01 -31.59
N TYR A 57 -1.45 -14.17 -30.56
CA TYR A 57 -2.18 -12.90 -30.57
C TYR A 57 -1.25 -11.73 -30.23
N VAL A 58 -1.37 -10.64 -30.98
CA VAL A 58 -0.67 -9.38 -30.67
C VAL A 58 -1.44 -8.66 -29.57
N VAL A 59 -0.76 -8.33 -28.47
CA VAL A 59 -1.32 -7.66 -27.30
C VAL A 59 -0.50 -6.41 -26.98
N MET A 60 -1.15 -5.27 -26.92
CA MET A 60 -0.58 -4.01 -26.47
C MET A 60 -0.84 -3.84 -24.98
N THR A 61 0.18 -3.50 -24.21
CA THR A 61 0.07 -3.36 -22.76
C THR A 61 0.47 -1.96 -22.31
N THR A 62 -0.36 -1.31 -21.50
CA THR A 62 -0.02 -0.07 -20.81
C THR A 62 0.19 -0.35 -19.33
N HIS A 63 1.34 0.02 -18.82
CA HIS A 63 1.67 -0.03 -17.40
C HIS A 63 1.51 1.36 -16.79
N PHE A 64 0.78 1.44 -15.69
CA PHE A 64 0.61 2.67 -14.91
C PHE A 64 1.47 2.58 -13.65
N HIS A 65 2.33 3.57 -13.43
CA HIS A 65 3.17 3.66 -12.25
C HIS A 65 2.44 4.45 -11.16
N LEU A 66 1.91 3.72 -10.18
CA LEU A 66 1.17 4.27 -9.06
C LEU A 66 2.05 4.30 -7.80
N LYS A 67 2.20 5.48 -7.19
CA LYS A 67 2.87 5.66 -5.90
C LYS A 67 1.84 5.86 -4.81
N ARG A 68 1.91 5.11 -3.72
CA ARG A 68 0.96 5.25 -2.60
C ARG A 68 1.16 6.57 -1.85
N LYS A 69 0.07 7.29 -1.56
CA LYS A 69 0.07 8.43 -0.64
C LYS A 69 0.13 7.95 0.80
N ILE A 70 1.26 8.15 1.46
CA ILE A 70 1.47 7.68 2.84
C ILE A 70 1.07 8.74 3.91
N GLY A 71 0.87 10.01 3.52
CA GLY A 71 0.76 11.13 4.46
C GLY A 71 -0.32 10.96 5.54
N TYR A 72 -1.54 10.61 5.15
CA TYR A 72 -2.64 10.35 6.09
C TYR A 72 -2.34 9.16 7.01
N PHE A 73 -1.75 8.11 6.45
CA PHE A 73 -1.42 6.89 7.18
C PHE A 73 -0.31 7.11 8.24
N VAL A 74 0.66 7.99 7.95
CA VAL A 74 1.69 8.41 8.91
C VAL A 74 1.06 9.16 10.09
N ILE A 75 0.18 10.13 9.83
CA ILE A 75 -0.42 10.95 10.88
C ILE A 75 -1.40 10.11 11.74
N GLN A 76 -2.20 9.25 11.14
CA GLN A 76 -3.25 8.52 11.86
C GLN A 76 -2.75 7.22 12.53
N THR A 77 -1.67 6.61 12.06
CA THR A 77 -1.19 5.34 12.62
C THR A 77 0.18 5.49 13.28
N TYR A 78 1.17 6.06 12.60
CA TYR A 78 2.54 6.13 13.14
C TYR A 78 2.66 7.11 14.30
N LEU A 79 2.08 8.31 14.17
CA LEU A 79 2.13 9.33 15.22
C LEU A 79 1.50 8.85 16.54
N PRO A 80 0.27 8.28 16.57
CA PRO A 80 -0.27 7.76 17.82
C PRO A 80 0.50 6.55 18.35
N CYS A 81 1.05 5.67 17.49
CA CYS A 81 1.91 4.56 17.96
C CYS A 81 3.17 5.08 18.68
N ILE A 82 3.84 6.10 18.13
CA ILE A 82 5.01 6.73 18.77
C ILE A 82 4.62 7.38 20.10
N MET A 83 3.49 8.10 20.14
CA MET A 83 2.95 8.65 21.37
C MET A 83 2.67 7.58 22.42
N THR A 84 2.08 6.43 22.04
CA THR A 84 1.83 5.34 22.98
C THR A 84 3.11 4.71 23.53
N VAL A 85 4.17 4.60 22.73
CA VAL A 85 5.48 4.09 23.18
C VAL A 85 6.15 5.08 24.14
N ILE A 86 6.05 6.39 23.88
CA ILE A 86 6.57 7.40 24.83
C ILE A 86 5.80 7.35 26.14
N LEU A 87 4.47 7.24 26.09
CA LEU A 87 3.64 7.14 27.30
C LEU A 87 3.92 5.88 28.12
N SER A 88 4.22 4.74 27.49
CA SER A 88 4.58 3.51 28.21
C SER A 88 5.91 3.69 28.96
N GLN A 89 6.91 4.32 28.33
CA GLN A 89 8.22 4.58 28.96
C GLN A 89 8.15 5.65 30.07
N VAL A 90 7.29 6.66 29.92
CA VAL A 90 7.06 7.68 30.97
C VAL A 90 6.39 7.08 32.20
N SER A 91 5.60 6.00 32.06
CA SER A 91 5.01 5.30 33.20
C SER A 91 6.04 4.67 34.15
N PHE A 92 7.28 4.47 33.70
CA PHE A 92 8.40 4.02 34.54
C PHE A 92 8.85 5.09 35.55
N TRP A 93 8.66 6.36 35.23
CA TRP A 93 8.95 7.49 36.12
C TRP A 93 7.88 7.73 37.18
N LEU A 94 6.75 7.02 37.10
CA LEU A 94 5.66 7.13 38.05
C LEU A 94 6.02 6.43 39.36
N ASN A 95 5.74 7.10 40.48
CA ASN A 95 6.14 6.67 41.81
C ASN A 95 5.62 5.25 42.15
N ARG A 96 6.46 4.44 42.82
CA ARG A 96 6.23 2.99 43.04
C ARG A 96 4.98 2.69 43.86
N GLU A 97 4.48 3.66 44.62
CA GLU A 97 3.35 3.48 45.54
C GLU A 97 1.98 3.33 44.83
N SER A 98 1.83 3.83 43.60
CA SER A 98 0.57 3.71 42.84
C SER A 98 0.57 2.52 41.87
N VAL A 99 0.75 1.30 42.39
CA VAL A 99 0.66 0.04 41.62
C VAL A 99 -0.61 -0.07 40.75
N PRO A 100 -1.81 0.30 41.23
CA PRO A 100 -3.03 0.20 40.43
C PRO A 100 -3.01 1.09 39.19
N ALA A 101 -2.44 2.29 39.30
CA ALA A 101 -2.34 3.22 38.19
C ALA A 101 -1.44 2.66 37.08
N ARG A 102 -0.29 2.10 37.44
CA ARG A 102 0.66 1.51 36.47
C ARG A 102 0.05 0.36 35.68
N THR A 103 -0.68 -0.53 36.35
CA THR A 103 -1.36 -1.66 35.68
C THR A 103 -2.43 -1.16 34.70
N VAL A 104 -3.24 -0.17 35.09
CA VAL A 104 -4.27 0.41 34.21
C VAL A 104 -3.64 1.11 33.01
N PHE A 105 -2.56 1.86 33.21
CA PHE A 105 -1.81 2.48 32.11
C PHE A 105 -1.27 1.44 31.13
N GLY A 106 -0.61 0.38 31.61
CA GLY A 106 -0.07 -0.70 30.78
C GLY A 106 -1.14 -1.42 29.97
N VAL A 107 -2.25 -1.81 30.59
CA VAL A 107 -3.38 -2.46 29.91
C VAL A 107 -3.99 -1.53 28.85
N THR A 108 -4.16 -0.26 29.17
CA THR A 108 -4.72 0.73 28.24
C THR A 108 -3.80 0.96 27.04
N THR A 109 -2.48 1.00 27.24
CA THR A 109 -1.51 1.12 26.13
C THR A 109 -1.55 -0.10 25.21
N VAL A 110 -1.60 -1.32 25.74
CA VAL A 110 -1.70 -2.56 24.94
C VAL A 110 -3.00 -2.60 24.15
N LEU A 111 -4.12 -2.23 24.78
CA LEU A 111 -5.42 -2.16 24.11
C LEU A 111 -5.41 -1.13 22.97
N THR A 112 -4.90 0.07 23.24
CA THR A 112 -4.78 1.15 22.24
C THR A 112 -3.91 0.71 21.06
N MET A 113 -2.75 0.11 21.35
CA MET A 113 -1.84 -0.44 20.34
C MET A 113 -2.54 -1.49 19.46
N THR A 114 -3.36 -2.35 20.07
CA THR A 114 -4.14 -3.38 19.36
C THR A 114 -5.18 -2.75 18.45
N THR A 115 -5.93 -1.76 18.95
CA THR A 115 -6.94 -1.03 18.17
C THR A 115 -6.31 -0.30 16.97
N LEU A 116 -5.19 0.40 17.18
CA LEU A 116 -4.45 1.08 16.12
C LEU A 116 -3.94 0.10 15.05
N SER A 117 -3.41 -1.04 15.48
CA SER A 117 -2.91 -2.09 14.59
C SER A 117 -4.04 -2.67 13.71
N ILE A 118 -5.22 -2.93 14.29
CA ILE A 118 -6.38 -3.42 13.56
C ILE A 118 -6.89 -2.36 12.57
N SER A 119 -7.04 -1.11 13.01
CA SER A 119 -7.48 0.01 12.17
C SER A 119 -6.57 0.20 10.95
N ALA A 120 -5.27 0.14 11.20
CA ALA A 120 -4.28 0.28 10.16
C ALA A 120 -4.32 -0.91 9.17
N ARG A 121 -4.48 -2.15 9.66
CA ARG A 121 -4.65 -3.34 8.80
C ARG A 121 -5.95 -3.32 8.00
N ASN A 122 -7.02 -2.71 8.50
CA ASN A 122 -8.28 -2.56 7.76
C ASN A 122 -8.16 -1.60 6.57
N SER A 123 -7.23 -0.63 6.66
CA SER A 123 -6.96 0.34 5.60
C SER A 123 -6.05 -0.21 4.49
N LEU A 124 -5.44 -1.38 4.70
CA LEU A 124 -4.56 -2.02 3.73
C LEU A 124 -5.14 -3.37 3.27
N PRO A 125 -4.92 -3.75 1.99
CA PRO A 125 -5.27 -5.09 1.54
C PRO A 125 -4.47 -6.13 2.33
N LYS A 126 -5.13 -7.21 2.73
CA LYS A 126 -4.50 -8.31 3.47
C LYS A 126 -3.50 -9.02 2.56
N VAL A 127 -2.22 -9.00 2.96
CA VAL A 127 -1.15 -9.74 2.30
C VAL A 127 -0.68 -10.87 3.21
N ALA A 128 -0.21 -11.97 2.61
CA ALA A 128 0.23 -13.15 3.34
C ALA A 128 1.66 -13.05 3.90
N TYR A 129 2.43 -12.03 3.49
CA TYR A 129 3.79 -11.79 3.97
C TYR A 129 3.83 -10.64 4.99
N ALA A 130 4.81 -10.69 5.89
CA ALA A 130 5.05 -9.61 6.85
C ALA A 130 5.45 -8.33 6.10
N THR A 131 4.68 -7.26 6.28
CA THR A 131 4.96 -5.96 5.71
C THR A 131 5.88 -5.15 6.64
N ALA A 132 6.50 -4.08 6.12
CA ALA A 132 7.30 -3.16 6.95
C ALA A 132 6.48 -2.56 8.13
N MET A 133 5.17 -2.40 7.92
CA MET A 133 4.23 -1.96 8.94
C MET A 133 4.05 -2.98 10.06
N ASP A 134 3.97 -4.28 9.73
CA ASP A 134 3.87 -5.35 10.74
C ASP A 134 5.14 -5.38 11.62
N TRP A 135 6.32 -5.21 11.01
CA TRP A 135 7.58 -5.08 11.75
C TRP A 135 7.60 -3.85 12.67
N PHE A 136 7.12 -2.70 12.20
CA PHE A 136 7.03 -1.50 13.02
C PHE A 136 6.12 -1.71 14.23
N ILE A 137 4.94 -2.30 14.03
CA ILE A 137 3.99 -2.62 15.10
C ILE A 137 4.60 -3.61 16.10
N ALA A 138 5.30 -4.65 15.62
CA ALA A 138 5.95 -5.64 16.49
C ALA A 138 7.03 -5.00 17.39
N VAL A 139 7.84 -4.09 16.84
CA VAL A 139 8.83 -3.33 17.63
C VAL A 139 8.15 -2.46 18.67
N CYS A 140 7.09 -1.74 18.30
CA CYS A 140 6.32 -0.93 19.25
C CYS A 140 5.72 -1.78 20.38
N TYR A 141 5.20 -2.98 20.07
CA TYR A 141 4.73 -3.91 21.11
C TYR A 141 5.86 -4.33 22.06
N ALA A 142 7.05 -4.66 21.54
CA ALA A 142 8.19 -5.01 22.38
C ALA A 142 8.55 -3.89 23.36
N PHE A 143 8.51 -2.62 22.92
CA PHE A 143 8.77 -1.46 23.79
C PHE A 143 7.66 -1.15 24.81
N VAL A 144 6.41 -1.57 24.56
CA VAL A 144 5.31 -1.41 25.52
C VAL A 144 5.38 -2.48 26.61
N PHE A 145 5.87 -3.68 26.29
CA PHE A 145 6.04 -4.77 27.25
C PHE A 145 7.34 -4.72 28.06
N SER A 146 8.33 -3.93 27.61
CA SER A 146 9.60 -3.64 28.28
C SER A 146 9.41 -2.63 29.41
#